data_AF-A0ABD6G1F0-F1
#
_entry.id   AF-A0ABD6G1F0-F1
#
_cell.length_a   1.000
_cell.length_b   1.000
_cell.length_c   1.000
_cell.angle_alpha   90.00
_cell.angle_beta   90.00
_cell.angle_gamma   90.00
#
_symmetry.space_group_name_H-M   'P 1'
#
loop_
_entity.id
_entity.type
_entity.pdbx_description
1 polymer ?
#
loop_
_entity_poly.entity_id
_entity_poly.type
_entity_poly.pdbx_seq_one_letter_code
_entity_poly.pdbx_strand_id
1 'polypeptide(L)' 'MWVVTVFETGTFRCFEYDTKEEAVRALQTYKNNAILSFTK' A
#
# COMPACT_ATOMS: atom_id res chain seq x y z
N MET A 1 3.00 -3.79 11.27
CA MET A 1 2.16 -2.82 10.55
C MET A 1 2.34 -3.05 9.05
N TRP A 2 1.26 -3.02 8.28
CA TRP A 2 1.31 -3.18 6.83
C TRP A 2 1.18 -1.82 6.16
N VAL A 3 2.04 -1.53 5.19
CA VAL A 3 2.06 -0.24 4.51
C VAL A 3 1.87 -0.46 3.02
N VAL A 4 0.85 0.17 2.44
CA VAL A 4 0.70 0.26 0.97
C VAL A 4 1.21 1.61 0.53
N THR A 5 2.27 1.62 -0.27
CA THR A 5 2.82 2.82 -0.88
C THR A 5 2.32 2.92 -2.31
N VAL A 6 1.60 3.98 -2.64
CA VAL A 6 1.08 4.28 -3.98
C VAL A 6 1.96 5.37 -4.60
N PHE A 7 2.48 5.11 -5.79
CA PHE A 7 3.31 6.00 -6.57
C PHE A 7 2.48 6.74 -7.60
N GLU A 8 2.66 8.05 -7.64
CA GLU A 8 2.02 8.97 -8.58
C GLU A 8 3.10 9.87 -9.20
N THR A 9 2.77 10.59 -10.27
CA THR A 9 3.77 11.42 -10.95
C THR A 9 4.26 12.52 -10.01
N GLY A 10 5.53 12.43 -9.58
CA GLY A 10 6.16 13.41 -8.71
C GLY A 10 5.79 13.31 -7.23
N THR A 11 5.04 12.28 -6.81
CA THR A 11 4.65 12.10 -5.40
C THR A 11 4.40 10.64 -5.06
N PHE A 12 4.29 10.34 -3.77
CA PHE A 12 3.83 9.06 -3.27
C PHE A 12 2.94 9.25 -2.05
N ARG A 13 2.05 8.29 -1.83
CA ARG A 13 1.15 8.26 -0.68
C ARG A 13 1.32 6.92 0.03
N CYS A 14 1.37 6.96 1.36
CA CYS A 14 1.48 5.75 2.18
C CYS A 14 0.19 5.58 2.99
N PHE A 15 -0.29 4.34 3.04
CA PHE A 15 -1.46 3.95 3.82
C PHE A 15 -1.06 2.83 4.77
N GLU A 16 -1.36 3.01 6.05
CA GLU A 16 -1.07 2.05 7.11
C GLU A 16 -2.30 1.20 7.42
N TYR A 17 -2.05 -0.08 7.66
CA TYR A 17 -3.06 -1.08 7.98
C TYR A 17 -2.56 -1.97 9.11
N ASP A 18 -3.48 -2.37 9.98
CA ASP A 18 -3.18 -3.27 11.09
C ASP A 18 -3.02 -4.71 10.60
N THR A 19 -3.87 -5.13 9.65
CA THR A 19 -3.90 -6.50 9.14
C THR A 19 -3.35 -6.61 7.71
N LYS A 20 -2.80 -7.79 7.39
CA LYS A 20 -2.31 -8.07 6.04
C LYS A 20 -3.45 -8.09 5.03
N GLU A 21 -4.59 -8.64 5.45
CA GLU A 21 -5.75 -8.88 4.62
C GLU A 21 -6.40 -7.57 4.14
N GLU A 22 -6.42 -6.54 4.97
CA GLU A 22 -6.87 -5.20 4.60
C GLU A 22 -5.90 -4.55 3.61
N ALA A 23 -4.60 -4.62 3.89
CA ALA A 23 -3.57 -4.04 3.03
C ALA A 23 -3.53 -4.69 1.63
N VAL A 24 -3.71 -6.01 1.55
CA VAL A 24 -3.78 -6.74 0.27
C VAL A 24 -5.04 -6.37 -0.51
N ARG A 25 -6.20 -6.24 0.15
CA ARG A 25 -7.43 -5.77 -0.50
C ARG A 25 -7.27 -4.36 -1.05
N ALA A 26 -6.64 -3.47 -0.29
CA ALA A 26 -6.34 -2.12 -0.77
C ALA A 26 -5.39 -2.14 -1.97
N LEU A 27 -4.32 -2.96 -1.94
CA LEU A 27 -3.37 -3.10 -3.04
C LEU A 27 -4.05 -3.48 -4.37
N GLN A 28 -5.05 -4.37 -4.33
CA GLN A 28 -5.78 -4.82 -5.52
C GLN A 28 -6.55 -3.70 -6.24
N THR A 29 -6.86 -2.59 -5.54
CA THR A 29 -7.53 -1.44 -6.16
C THR A 29 -6.59 -0.59 -7.02
N TYR A 30 -5.26 -0.76 -6.87
CA TYR A 30 -4.25 -0.01 -7.59
C TYR A 30 -3.72 -0.79 -8.80
N LYS A 31 -3.71 -0.13 -9.97
CA LYS A 31 -3.34 -0.74 -11.26
C LYS A 31 -1.83 -0.70 -11.50
N ASN A 32 -1.06 -1.36 -10.64
CA ASN A 32 0.40 -1.55 -10.72
C ASN A 32 1.28 -0.38 -10.26
N ASN A 33 0.70 0.68 -9.71
CA ASN A 33 1.46 1.80 -9.15
C ASN A 33 1.55 1.74 -7.62
N ALA A 34 1.42 0.55 -7.01
CA ALA A 34 1.47 0.42 -5.56
C ALA A 34 2.29 -0.79 -5.12
N ILE A 35 2.97 -0.66 -3.97
CA ILE A 35 3.79 -1.69 -3.34
C ILE A 35 3.30 -1.93 -1.91
N LEU A 36 3.18 -3.19 -1.52
CA LEU A 36 2.90 -3.60 -0.15
C LEU A 36 4.20 -3.89 0.60
N SER A 37 4.37 -3.26 1.76
CA SER A 37 5.51 -3.43 2.66
C SER A 37 5.03 -3.87 4.04
N PHE A 38 5.87 -4.62 4.76
CA PHE A 38 5.64 -4.98 6.15
C PHE A 38 6.70 -4.31 7.02
N THR A 39 6.27 -3.49 7.97
CA THR A 39 7.14 -2.84 8.95
C THR A 39 6.94 -3.47 10.33
N LYS A 40 8.07 -3.84 10.95
CA LYS A 40 8.17 -4.46 12.27
C LYS A 40 8.82 -3.49 13.24
#